data_AF-A0A2A5ELZ6-F1
#
_entry.id   AF-A0A2A5ELZ6-F1
#
_cell.length_a   1.000
_cell.length_b   1.000
_cell.length_c   1.000
_cell.angle_alpha   90.00
_cell.angle_beta   90.00
_cell.angle_gamma   90.00
#
_symmetry.space_group_name_H-M   'P 1'
#
loop_
_entity.id
_entity.type
_entity.pdbx_description
1 polymer ?
#
loop_
_entity_poly.entity_id
_entity_poly.type
_entity_poly.pdbx_seq_one_letter_code
_entity_poly.pdbx_strand_id
1 'polypeptide(L)' 'MYGLLVQGIDLPHRNHRRYHKALGNVTPDDVLHGRREDILIKRREVKAQTLASRKRYNRLLRESNNTAISP' A
#
# COMPACT_ATOMS: atom_id res chain seq x y z
N MET A 1 -0.16 -29.45 39.52
CA MET A 1 1.22 -28.97 39.73
C MET A 1 2.15 -29.93 38.99
N TYR A 2 2.82 -29.67 37.86
CA TYR A 2 3.15 -28.47 37.09
C TYR A 2 2.96 -28.76 35.58
N GLY A 3 2.73 -27.72 34.79
CA GLY A 3 2.21 -27.78 33.42
C GLY A 3 3.18 -28.33 32.37
N LEU A 4 2.60 -29.10 31.45
CA LEU A 4 3.24 -29.61 30.24
C LEU A 4 3.63 -28.43 29.34
N LEU A 5 4.95 -28.25 29.15
CA LEU A 5 5.53 -27.37 28.16
C LEU A 5 5.06 -27.82 26.77
N VAL A 6 4.11 -27.08 26.21
CA VAL A 6 3.73 -27.12 24.81
C VAL A 6 4.97 -26.76 23.99
N GLN A 7 5.70 -27.78 23.55
CA GLN A 7 6.57 -27.67 22.38
C GLN A 7 5.65 -27.38 21.19
N GLY A 8 5.64 -26.15 20.66
CA GLY A 8 4.92 -25.94 19.41
C GLY A 8 4.48 -24.53 19.04
N ILE A 9 5.17 -23.46 19.45
CA ILE A 9 4.92 -22.15 18.82
C ILE A 9 6.25 -21.42 18.58
N ASP A 10 7.15 -22.07 17.85
CA ASP A 10 8.14 -21.33 17.08
C ASP A 10 7.71 -21.41 15.62
N LEU A 11 6.90 -20.42 15.20
CA LEU A 11 6.49 -20.25 13.81
C LEU A 11 7.17 -19.00 13.24
N PRO A 12 8.49 -19.04 12.97
CA PRO A 12 9.16 -17.97 12.23
C PRO A 12 8.57 -17.79 10.81
N HIS A 13 7.75 -18.74 10.34
CA HIS A 13 7.20 -18.78 8.98
C HIS A 13 5.77 -18.19 8.83
N ARG A 14 5.05 -17.85 9.92
CA ARG A 14 3.68 -17.31 9.81
C ARG A 14 3.60 -15.78 9.69
N ASN A 15 4.67 -15.08 10.01
CA ASN A 15 4.66 -13.61 10.05
C ASN A 15 4.93 -12.93 8.70
N HIS A 16 5.30 -13.67 7.65
CA HIS A 16 5.63 -13.08 6.34
C HIS A 16 4.43 -12.69 5.48
N ARG A 17 3.22 -13.17 5.77
CA ARG A 17 2.06 -13.04 4.86
C ARG A 17 0.92 -12.16 5.38
N ARG A 18 1.08 -11.52 6.54
CA ARG A 18 0.06 -10.61 7.08
C ARG A 18 0.49 -9.16 6.85
N TYR A 19 -0.16 -8.51 5.89
CA TYR A 19 -0.13 -7.05 5.77
C TYR A 19 -0.66 -6.45 7.09
N HIS A 20 0.24 -5.86 7.87
CA HIS A 20 -0.14 -5.32 9.17
C HIS A 20 -0.63 -3.88 8.99
N LYS A 21 -1.90 -3.62 9.31
CA LYS A 21 -2.52 -2.30 9.13
C LYS A 21 -1.79 -1.20 9.91
N ALA A 22 -1.32 -1.49 11.13
CA ALA A 22 -0.53 -0.54 11.91
C ALA A 22 0.86 -0.25 11.33
N LEU A 23 1.40 -1.13 10.47
CA LEU A 23 2.69 -0.94 9.79
C LEU A 23 2.54 -0.27 8.41
N GLY A 24 1.33 0.09 8.00
CA GLY A 24 1.06 0.70 6.70
C GLY A 24 0.91 -0.31 5.56
N ASN A 25 0.39 -1.52 5.85
CA ASN A 25 0.31 -2.64 4.90
C ASN A 25 1.68 -3.00 4.33
N VAL A 26 2.66 -3.05 5.22
CA VAL A 26 4.02 -3.50 4.98
C VAL A 26 4.20 -4.84 5.72
N THR A 27 4.98 -5.76 5.16
CA THR A 27 5.18 -7.05 5.83
C THR A 27 6.16 -6.88 7.00
N PRO A 28 6.06 -7.71 8.06
CA PRO A 28 7.06 -7.72 9.12
C PRO A 28 8.50 -7.94 8.62
N ASP A 29 8.69 -8.63 7.47
CA ASP A 29 10.01 -8.77 6.82
C ASP A 29 10.60 -7.43 6.39
N ASP A 30 9.79 -6.63 5.71
CA ASP A 30 10.19 -5.33 5.21
C ASP A 30 10.51 -4.37 6.37
N VAL A 31 9.87 -4.55 7.53
CA VAL A 31 10.20 -3.81 8.74
C VAL A 31 11.51 -4.31 9.35
N LEU A 32 11.71 -5.63 9.45
CA LEU A 32 12.95 -6.22 9.97
C LEU A 32 14.17 -5.80 9.15
N HIS A 33 14.01 -5.68 7.82
CA HIS A 33 15.06 -5.25 6.90
C HIS A 33 15.08 -3.73 6.67
N GLY A 34 14.31 -2.94 7.40
CA GLY A 34 14.30 -1.47 7.30
C GLY A 34 13.73 -0.87 6.01
N ARG A 35 13.18 -1.68 5.09
CA ARG A 35 12.63 -1.27 3.78
C ARG A 35 11.28 -0.54 3.87
N ARG A 36 10.72 -0.42 5.06
CA ARG A 36 9.39 0.16 5.28
C ARG A 36 9.26 1.57 4.69
N GLU A 37 10.20 2.46 4.98
CA GLU A 37 10.10 3.86 4.57
C GLU A 37 10.18 4.02 3.06
N ASP A 38 11.08 3.28 2.39
CA ASP A 38 11.22 3.29 0.93
C ASP A 38 9.93 2.86 0.23
N ILE A 39 9.27 1.82 0.75
CA ILE A 39 7.98 1.34 0.24
C ILE A 39 6.90 2.43 0.38
N LEU A 40 6.88 3.14 1.53
CA LEU A 40 5.89 4.19 1.76
C LEU A 40 6.14 5.43 0.88
N ILE A 41 7.41 5.82 0.69
CA ILE A 41 7.79 6.91 -0.21
C ILE A 41 7.36 6.57 -1.64
N LYS A 42 7.72 5.38 -2.12
CA LYS A 42 7.37 4.96 -3.49
C LYS A 42 5.87 4.94 -3.73
N ARG A 43 5.09 4.45 -2.76
CA ARG A 43 3.62 4.47 -2.83
C ARG A 43 3.06 5.89 -2.90
N ARG A 44 3.64 6.83 -2.14
CA ARG A 44 3.22 8.24 -2.15
C ARG A 44 3.46 8.86 -3.53
N GLU A 45 4.62 8.62 -4.13
CA GLU A 45 4.97 9.09 -5.48
C GLU A 45 3.99 8.57 -6.54
N VAL A 46 3.79 7.25 -6.59
CA VAL A 46 2.89 6.62 -7.56
C VAL A 46 1.46 7.14 -7.40
N LYS A 47 1.00 7.32 -6.16
CA LYS A 47 -0.32 7.90 -5.89
C LYS A 47 -0.43 9.33 -6.41
N ALA A 48 0.59 10.16 -6.17
CA ALA A 48 0.61 11.54 -6.65
C ALA A 48 0.59 11.61 -8.19
N GLN A 49 1.42 10.80 -8.86
CA GLN A 49 1.47 10.70 -10.32
C GLN A 49 0.13 10.24 -10.92
N THR A 50 -0.50 9.23 -10.29
CA THR A 50 -1.80 8.72 -10.74
C THR A 50 -2.88 9.78 -10.62
N LEU A 51 -2.95 10.49 -9.49
CA LEU A 51 -3.92 11.56 -9.27
C LEU A 51 -3.72 12.73 -10.24
N ALA A 52 -2.46 13.12 -10.49
CA ALA A 52 -2.15 14.18 -11.47
C ALA A 52 -2.61 13.79 -12.88
N SER A 53 -2.36 12.54 -13.29
CA SER A 53 -2.77 12.03 -14.60
C SER A 53 -4.29 11.99 -14.74
N ARG A 54 -5.00 11.51 -13.71
CA ARG A 54 -6.47 11.53 -13.67
C ARG A 54 -7.04 12.95 -13.74
N LYS A 55 -6.44 13.91 -13.04
CA LYS A 55 -6.86 15.33 -13.10
C LYS A 55 -6.71 15.90 -14.50
N ARG A 56 -5.59 15.62 -15.19
CA ARG A 56 -5.39 16.07 -16.58
C ARG A 56 -6.40 15.44 -17.53
N TYR A 57 -6.56 14.12 -17.48
CA TYR A 57 -7.52 13.41 -18.32
C TYR A 57 -8.95 13.92 -18.12
N ASN A 58 -9.39 14.07 -16.86
CA ASN A 58 -10.73 14.56 -16.56
C ASN A 58 -10.95 16.01 -16.97
N ARG A 59 -9.89 16.84 -16.97
CA ARG A 59 -9.96 18.22 -17.49
C ARG A 59 -10.18 18.22 -19.01
N LEU A 60 -9.37 17.46 -19.74
CA LEU A 60 -9.49 17.33 -21.19
C LEU A 60 -10.86 16.79 -21.60
N LEU A 61 -11.36 15.77 -20.88
CA LEU A 61 -12.69 15.22 -21.12
C LEU A 61 -13.80 16.25 -20.88
N ARG A 62 -13.67 17.11 -19.86
CA ARG A 62 -14.63 18.19 -19.62
C ARG A 62 -14.58 19.23 -20.72
N GLU A 63 -13.38 19.62 -21.15
CA GLU A 63 -13.18 20.58 -22.25
C GLU A 63 -13.78 20.04 -23.56
N SER A 64 -13.50 18.79 -23.93
CA SER A 64 -14.07 18.16 -25.13
C SER A 64 -15.60 18.10 -25.08
N ASN A 65 -16.17 17.74 -23.93
CA ASN A 65 -17.62 17.70 -23.76
C ASN A 65 -18.24 19.10 -23.87
N ASN A 66 -17.59 20.13 -23.30
CA ASN A 66 -18.07 21.51 -23.38
C ASN A 66 -18.01 22.06 -24.82
N THR A 67 -16.96 21.71 -25.58
CA THR A 67 -16.86 22.06 -27.01
C THR A 67 -17.91 21.35 -27.83
N ALA A 68 -18.19 20.07 -27.56
CA ALA A 68 -19.21 19.29 -28.27
C ALA A 68 -20.65 19.75 -27.96
N ILE A 69 -20.87 20.45 -26.85
CA ILE A 69 -22.18 20.96 -26.43
C ILE A 69 -22.40 22.42 -26.86
N SER A 70 -21.35 23.15 -27.29
CA SER A 70 -21.53 24.51 -27.83
C SER A 70 -22.16 24.45 -29.23
N PRO A 71 -23.23 25.23 -29.52
CA PRO A 71 -24.02 25.16 -30.76
C PRO A 71 -23.26 25.62 -32.01
#